data_AF-A0ABD5VHR6-F1
#
_entry.id   AF-A0ABD5VHR6-F1
#
_cell.length_a   1.000
_cell.length_b   1.000
_cell.length_c   1.000
_cell.angle_alpha   90.00
_cell.angle_beta   90.00
_cell.angle_gamma   90.00
#
_symmetry.space_group_name_H-M   'P 1'
#
loop_
_entity.id
_entity.type
_entity.pdbx_description
1 polymer ?
#
loop_
_entity_poly.entity_id
_entity_poly.type
_entity_poly.pdbx_seq_one_letter_code
_entity_poly.pdbx_strand_id
1 'polypeptide(L)'
;MTEITNAEKAAQLPKEIGEVIGERNGTHGDPVDNHDHIADLWSAYLGVGQEGDSTAHNLLARPLEGHEVADLMILLKLSRKHVGGMDLDHYRDTIGYAAIAALYVPGYMDDGDESLDALRNYRQEGAVYENQNAEEIVD
;
A
#
# COMPACT_ATOMS: atom_id res chain seq x y z
N MET A 1 38.40 15.21 -7.90
CA MET A 1 37.10 14.61 -7.52
C MET A 1 37.01 13.27 -8.23
N THR A 2 36.82 12.19 -7.48
CA THR A 2 36.56 10.87 -8.08
C THR A 2 35.17 10.92 -8.72
N GLU A 3 35.04 10.48 -9.97
CA GLU A 3 33.75 10.41 -10.66
C GLU A 3 32.91 9.28 -10.07
N ILE A 4 31.67 9.59 -9.68
CA ILE A 4 30.75 8.61 -9.10
C ILE A 4 30.15 7.76 -10.24
N THR A 5 30.21 6.45 -10.10
CA THR A 5 29.68 5.47 -11.05
C THR A 5 28.15 5.50 -11.12
N ASN A 6 27.58 4.97 -12.20
CA ASN A 6 26.12 4.84 -12.33
C ASN A 6 25.52 3.92 -11.25
N ALA A 7 26.25 2.89 -10.82
CA ALA A 7 25.82 1.99 -9.75
C ALA A 7 25.72 2.74 -8.40
N GLU A 8 26.72 3.57 -8.07
CA GLU A 8 26.70 4.38 -6.86
C GLU A 8 25.57 5.42 -6.89
N LYS A 9 25.30 6.05 -8.04
CA LYS A 9 24.15 6.95 -8.21
C LYS A 9 22.81 6.23 -8.00
N ALA A 10 22.67 5.02 -8.53
CA ALA A 10 21.47 4.21 -8.36
C ALA A 10 21.26 3.77 -6.91
N ALA A 11 22.34 3.46 -6.17
CA ALA A 11 22.27 3.10 -4.76
C ALA A 11 21.96 4.29 -3.83
N GLN A 12 22.39 5.50 -4.22
CA GLN A 12 22.17 6.71 -3.44
C GLN A 12 20.69 7.12 -3.40
N LEU A 13 19.96 6.95 -4.50
CA LEU A 13 18.58 7.43 -4.61
C LEU A 13 17.62 6.76 -3.61
N PRO A 14 17.57 5.41 -3.45
CA PRO A 14 16.74 4.79 -2.42
C PRO A 14 17.07 5.23 -0.99
N LYS A 15 18.35 5.49 -0.70
CA LYS A 15 18.76 5.98 0.62
C LYS A 15 18.15 7.34 0.93
N GLU A 16 18.24 8.29 -0.01
CA GLU A 16 17.61 9.61 0.12
C GLU A 16 16.10 9.51 0.33
N ILE A 17 15.44 8.57 -0.36
CA ILE A 17 13.99 8.36 -0.20
C ILE A 17 13.63 7.78 1.17
N GLY A 18 14.44 6.87 1.70
CA GLY A 18 14.26 6.36 3.07
C GLY A 18 14.33 7.49 4.12
N GLU A 19 15.28 8.42 3.96
CA GLU A 19 15.40 9.60 4.83
C GLU A 19 14.14 10.49 4.76
N VAL A 20 13.63 10.76 3.55
CA VAL A 20 12.40 11.54 3.33
C VAL A 20 11.17 10.87 3.97
N ILE A 21 11.04 9.56 3.88
CA ILE A 21 9.94 8.83 4.53
C ILE A 21 10.03 8.97 6.06
N GLY A 22 11.23 8.80 6.62
CA GLY A 22 11.46 8.95 8.06
C GLY A 22 11.15 10.36 8.57
N GLU A 23 11.58 11.41 7.87
CA GLU A 23 11.26 12.80 8.21
C GLU A 23 9.75 13.08 8.17
N ARG A 24 9.05 12.49 7.21
CA ARG A 24 7.61 12.69 7.02
C ARG A 24 6.76 12.00 8.09
N ASN A 25 7.24 10.92 8.72
CA ASN A 25 6.52 10.25 9.80
C ASN A 25 6.11 11.24 10.91
N GLY A 26 7.03 12.14 11.30
CA GLY A 26 6.77 13.14 12.35
C GLY A 26 5.76 14.24 11.98
N THR A 27 5.35 14.34 10.71
CA THR A 27 4.46 15.41 10.22
C THR A 27 3.19 14.89 9.54
N HIS A 28 3.24 13.67 9.00
CA HIS A 28 2.16 13.07 8.20
C HIS A 28 1.66 11.75 8.80
N GLY A 29 2.21 11.28 9.92
CA GLY A 29 1.86 10.00 10.54
C GLY A 29 2.56 8.82 9.87
N ASP A 30 2.33 7.64 10.45
CA ASP A 30 2.95 6.40 10.00
C ASP A 30 2.52 6.07 8.55
N PRO A 31 3.45 5.67 7.67
CA PRO A 31 3.12 5.35 6.28
C PRO A 31 2.19 4.15 6.13
N VAL A 32 2.24 3.15 7.02
CA VAL A 32 1.34 1.98 7.00
C VAL A 32 -0.07 2.45 7.35
N ASP A 33 -0.23 3.15 8.47
CA ASP A 33 -1.53 3.70 8.91
C ASP A 33 -2.16 4.58 7.82
N ASN A 34 -1.37 5.42 7.16
CA ASN A 34 -1.84 6.26 6.07
C ASN A 34 -2.39 5.45 4.90
N HIS A 35 -1.69 4.38 4.49
CA HIS A 35 -2.13 3.57 3.35
C HIS A 35 -3.32 2.69 3.70
N ASP A 36 -3.40 2.19 4.94
CA ASP A 36 -4.58 1.48 5.44
C ASP A 36 -5.81 2.39 5.48
N HIS A 37 -5.69 3.63 5.97
CA HIS A 37 -6.81 4.58 5.92
C HIS A 37 -7.24 4.93 4.49
N ILE A 38 -6.29 5.06 3.55
CA ILE A 38 -6.65 5.27 2.14
C ILE A 38 -7.37 4.05 1.58
N ALA A 39 -6.94 2.84 1.95
CA ALA A 39 -7.57 1.59 1.52
C ALA A 39 -9.04 1.54 1.99
N ASP A 40 -9.31 1.90 3.24
CA ASP A 40 -10.67 1.99 3.78
C ASP A 40 -11.51 3.02 3.02
N LEU A 41 -10.97 4.23 2.82
CA LEU A 41 -11.67 5.31 2.12
C LEU A 41 -12.00 4.95 0.67
N TRP A 42 -11.06 4.34 -0.05
CA TRP A 42 -11.25 3.93 -1.44
C TRP A 42 -12.22 2.76 -1.55
N SER A 43 -12.13 1.80 -0.62
CA SER A 43 -13.07 0.68 -0.54
C SER A 43 -14.50 1.17 -0.31
N ALA A 44 -14.69 2.12 0.62
CA ALA A 44 -15.98 2.74 0.87
C ALA A 44 -16.49 3.51 -0.37
N TYR A 45 -15.61 4.23 -1.07
CA TYR A 45 -15.97 5.00 -2.27
C TYR A 45 -16.36 4.11 -3.46
N LEU A 46 -15.61 3.02 -3.71
CA LEU A 46 -15.80 2.13 -4.86
C LEU A 46 -16.92 1.10 -4.64
N GLY A 47 -17.40 0.96 -3.41
CA GLY A 47 -18.39 -0.04 -3.03
C GLY A 47 -17.75 -1.41 -2.92
N VAL A 48 -17.71 -1.93 -1.69
CA VAL A 48 -17.42 -3.34 -1.41
C VAL A 48 -18.76 -4.05 -1.28
N GLY A 49 -18.90 -5.20 -1.95
CA GLY A 49 -20.13 -5.99 -2.06
C GLY A 49 -20.94 -6.09 -0.77
N GLN A 50 -21.92 -5.21 -0.60
CA GLN A 50 -23.01 -5.41 0.35
C GLN A 50 -23.97 -6.41 -0.30
N GLU A 51 -24.11 -7.59 0.29
CA GLU A 51 -25.08 -8.57 -0.16
C GLU A 51 -26.49 -7.94 -0.16
N GLY A 52 -27.18 -8.02 -1.30
CA GLY A 52 -28.57 -7.57 -1.44
C GLY A 52 -28.78 -6.19 -2.09
N ASP A 53 -27.73 -5.41 -2.35
CA ASP A 53 -27.86 -4.20 -3.19
C ASP A 53 -27.63 -4.54 -4.67
N SER A 54 -28.32 -3.84 -5.58
CA SER A 54 -28.26 -4.11 -7.01
C SER A 54 -26.79 -4.15 -7.48
N THR A 55 -26.36 -5.30 -7.98
CA THR A 55 -24.99 -5.67 -8.41
C THR A 55 -24.39 -4.78 -9.52
N ALA A 56 -24.98 -3.63 -9.82
CA ALA A 56 -24.55 -2.70 -10.86
C ALA A 56 -23.50 -1.68 -10.39
N HIS A 57 -23.30 -1.50 -9.07
CA HIS A 57 -22.43 -0.44 -8.54
C HIS A 57 -21.25 -0.91 -7.66
N ASN A 58 -21.14 -2.20 -7.35
CA ASN A 58 -19.98 -2.72 -6.60
C ASN A 58 -18.80 -2.95 -7.54
N LEU A 59 -17.74 -2.15 -7.38
CA LEU A 59 -16.53 -2.26 -8.21
C LEU A 59 -15.47 -3.17 -7.56
N LEU A 60 -15.65 -3.54 -6.29
CA LEU A 60 -14.73 -4.39 -5.54
C LEU A 60 -15.44 -5.61 -4.96
N ALA A 61 -14.80 -6.77 -5.09
CA ALA A 61 -15.24 -8.02 -4.46
C ALA A 61 -14.89 -8.09 -2.97
N ARG A 62 -13.86 -7.36 -2.53
CA ARG A 62 -13.42 -7.22 -1.13
C ARG A 62 -12.80 -5.84 -0.89
N PRO A 63 -12.64 -5.39 0.36
CA PRO A 63 -11.88 -4.17 0.65
C PRO A 63 -10.45 -4.27 0.12
N LEU A 64 -9.91 -3.12 -0.29
CA LEU A 64 -8.50 -2.94 -0.59
C LEU A 64 -7.67 -3.04 0.70
N GLU A 65 -6.42 -3.43 0.54
CA GLU A 65 -5.41 -3.40 1.59
C GLU A 65 -4.38 -2.29 1.33
N GLY A 66 -3.69 -1.83 2.38
CA GLY A 66 -2.74 -0.72 2.26
C GLY A 66 -1.60 -0.96 1.25
N HIS A 67 -1.11 -2.18 1.11
CA HIS A 67 -0.12 -2.51 0.08
C HIS A 67 -0.66 -2.36 -1.35
N GLU A 68 -1.92 -2.70 -1.59
CA GLU A 68 -2.58 -2.52 -2.89
C GLU A 68 -2.72 -1.04 -3.21
N VAL A 69 -3.00 -0.21 -2.20
CA VAL A 69 -2.97 1.25 -2.37
C VAL A 69 -1.59 1.73 -2.78
N ALA A 70 -0.52 1.26 -2.14
CA ALA A 70 0.85 1.64 -2.50
C ALA A 70 1.17 1.26 -3.97
N ASP A 71 0.76 0.07 -4.42
CA ASP A 71 0.90 -0.36 -5.80
C ASP A 71 0.10 0.52 -6.78
N LEU A 72 -1.13 0.88 -6.43
CA LEU A 72 -1.95 1.79 -7.23
C LEU A 72 -1.32 3.20 -7.32
N MET A 73 -0.64 3.66 -6.26
CA MET A 73 0.09 4.92 -6.27
C MET A 73 1.33 4.88 -7.17
N ILE A 74 1.99 3.73 -7.31
CA ILE A 74 3.04 3.52 -8.32
C ILE A 74 2.47 3.67 -9.73
N LEU A 75 1.34 3.00 -10.01
CA LEU A 75 0.68 3.10 -11.32
C LEU A 75 0.28 4.53 -11.66
N LEU A 76 -0.23 5.30 -10.67
CA LEU A 76 -0.53 6.72 -10.83
C LEU A 76 0.70 7.52 -11.29
N LYS A 77 1.86 7.30 -10.68
CA LYS A 77 3.10 8.02 -11.01
C LYS A 77 3.65 7.63 -12.37
N LEU A 78 3.59 6.35 -12.72
CA LEU A 78 3.95 5.88 -14.07
C LEU A 78 3.03 6.42 -15.16
N SER A 79 1.72 6.53 -14.88
CA SER A 79 0.75 7.16 -15.78
C SER A 79 1.04 8.65 -15.97
N ARG A 80 1.32 9.40 -14.89
CA ARG A 80 1.74 10.81 -14.97
C ARG A 80 3.00 11.00 -15.82
N LYS A 81 3.97 10.10 -15.68
CA LYS A 81 5.18 10.08 -16.52
C LYS A 81 4.86 9.79 -17.99
N HIS A 82 3.89 8.91 -18.28
CA HIS A 82 3.54 8.54 -19.65
C HIS A 82 2.88 9.70 -20.41
N VAL A 83 1.94 10.40 -19.75
CA VAL A 83 1.26 11.56 -20.35
C VAL A 83 2.12 12.82 -20.30
N GLY A 84 2.90 12.98 -19.22
CA GLY A 84 3.81 14.09 -19.01
C GLY A 84 5.21 13.85 -19.59
N GLY A 85 6.17 14.62 -19.07
CA GLY A 85 7.58 14.45 -19.38
C GLY A 85 8.27 13.48 -18.43
N MET A 86 9.50 13.09 -18.79
CA MET A 86 10.35 12.33 -17.88
C MET A 86 10.87 13.25 -16.77
N ASP A 87 10.44 13.01 -15.53
CA ASP A 87 10.92 13.68 -14.32
C ASP A 87 11.45 12.65 -13.32
N LEU A 88 12.53 13.00 -12.59
CA LEU A 88 13.12 12.18 -11.54
C LEU A 88 12.14 11.97 -10.37
N ASP A 89 11.27 12.94 -10.08
CA ASP A 89 10.26 12.88 -9.01
C ASP A 89 9.36 11.65 -9.15
N HIS A 90 8.98 11.29 -10.38
CA HIS A 90 8.16 10.10 -10.64
C HIS A 90 8.84 8.80 -10.19
N TYR A 91 10.18 8.71 -10.33
CA TYR A 91 10.94 7.56 -9.86
C TYR A 91 11.15 7.61 -8.35
N ARG A 92 11.34 8.81 -7.76
CA ARG A 92 11.40 8.99 -6.30
C ARG A 92 10.14 8.51 -5.62
N ASP A 93 8.98 8.93 -6.12
CA ASP A 93 7.68 8.48 -5.64
C ASP A 93 7.53 6.97 -5.78
N THR A 94 7.91 6.42 -6.95
CA THR A 94 7.83 4.96 -7.20
C THR A 94 8.65 4.17 -6.19
N ILE A 95 9.89 4.60 -5.92
CA ILE A 95 10.75 3.99 -4.90
C ILE A 95 10.10 4.10 -3.52
N GLY A 96 9.52 5.26 -3.20
CA GLY A 96 8.88 5.49 -1.91
C GLY A 96 7.67 4.58 -1.68
N TYR A 97 6.75 4.52 -2.64
CA TYR A 97 5.58 3.64 -2.54
C TYR A 97 5.98 2.16 -2.56
N ALA A 98 6.99 1.77 -3.35
CA ALA A 98 7.50 0.40 -3.32
C ALA A 98 8.11 0.03 -1.95
N ALA A 99 8.82 0.97 -1.30
CA ALA A 99 9.35 0.77 0.04
C ALA A 99 8.23 0.63 1.08
N ILE A 100 7.13 1.40 0.96
CA ILE A 100 5.96 1.27 1.83
C ILE A 100 5.25 -0.06 1.61
N ALA A 101 5.04 -0.47 0.35
CA ALA A 101 4.45 -1.78 0.02
C ALA A 101 5.27 -2.94 0.63
N ALA A 102 6.60 -2.83 0.65
CA ALA A 102 7.47 -3.84 1.24
C ALA A 102 7.23 -4.04 2.76
N LEU A 103 6.77 -3.02 3.49
CA LEU A 103 6.44 -3.14 4.93
C LEU A 103 5.26 -4.12 5.17
N TYR A 104 4.44 -4.36 4.15
CA TYR A 104 3.35 -5.34 4.20
C TYR A 104 3.80 -6.78 3.92
N VAL A 105 5.06 -7.00 3.55
CA VAL A 105 5.60 -8.35 3.31
C VAL A 105 5.89 -9.05 4.64
N PRO A 106 5.35 -10.26 4.88
CA PRO A 106 5.69 -11.05 6.07
C PRO A 106 7.19 -11.31 6.20
N GLY A 107 7.74 -11.12 7.40
CA GLY A 107 9.16 -11.33 7.69
C GLY A 107 10.11 -10.27 7.13
N TYR A 108 9.61 -9.22 6.47
CA TYR A 108 10.45 -8.10 6.03
C TYR A 108 10.87 -7.19 7.19
N MET A 109 9.96 -6.98 8.16
CA MET A 109 10.21 -6.28 9.42
C MET A 109 10.37 -7.28 10.57
N ASP A 110 11.11 -8.38 10.39
CA ASP A 110 11.45 -9.28 11.51
C ASP A 110 12.49 -8.59 12.43
N ASP A 111 12.05 -7.51 13.07
CA ASP A 111 12.72 -6.77 14.13
C ASP A 111 12.06 -6.99 15.51
N GLY A 112 11.00 -7.80 15.56
CA GLY A 112 10.30 -8.22 16.78
C GLY A 112 9.13 -7.32 17.20
N ASP A 113 8.61 -6.46 16.32
CA ASP A 113 7.42 -5.65 16.61
C ASP A 113 6.11 -6.44 16.36
N GLU A 114 5.56 -7.04 17.43
CA GLU A 114 4.33 -7.84 17.46
C GLU A 114 3.07 -7.07 16.99
N SER A 115 3.12 -5.73 16.86
CA SER A 115 1.95 -4.90 16.57
C SER A 115 1.40 -5.07 15.15
N LEU A 116 2.27 -5.25 14.15
CA LEU A 116 1.86 -5.46 12.76
C LEU A 116 1.32 -6.87 12.53
N ASP A 117 1.89 -7.88 13.20
CA ASP A 117 1.40 -9.25 13.15
C ASP A 117 0.01 -9.37 13.81
N ALA A 118 -0.24 -8.65 14.90
CA ALA A 118 -1.55 -8.60 15.54
C ALA A 118 -2.64 -7.98 14.63
N LEU A 119 -2.32 -6.89 13.91
CA LEU A 119 -3.26 -6.26 12.96
C LEU A 119 -3.54 -7.13 11.74
N ARG A 120 -2.55 -7.88 11.25
CA ARG A 120 -2.75 -8.86 10.17
C ARG A 120 -3.60 -10.04 10.61
N ASN A 121 -3.34 -10.58 11.80
CA ASN A 121 -4.13 -11.67 12.35
C ASN A 121 -5.59 -11.25 12.57
N TYR A 122 -5.85 -10.04 13.08
CA TYR A 122 -7.22 -9.53 13.23
C TYR A 122 -7.97 -9.43 11.90
N ARG A 123 -7.33 -8.93 10.83
CA ARG A 123 -7.95 -8.83 9.49
C ARG A 123 -8.16 -10.20 8.83
N GLN A 124 -7.22 -11.13 8.98
CA GLN A 124 -7.38 -12.50 8.46
C GLN A 124 -8.48 -13.25 9.21
N GLU A 125 -8.55 -13.13 10.54
CA GLU A 125 -9.62 -13.75 11.33
C GLU A 125 -10.98 -13.17 10.94
N GLY A 126 -11.12 -11.85 10.79
CA GLY A 126 -12.35 -11.20 10.33
C GLY A 126 -12.84 -11.72 8.97
N ALA A 127 -11.93 -11.87 8.00
CA ALA A 127 -12.26 -12.40 6.68
C ALA A 127 -12.64 -13.90 6.70
N VAL A 128 -12.07 -14.69 7.62
CA VAL A 128 -12.41 -16.11 7.79
C VAL A 128 -13.78 -16.27 8.47
N TYR A 129 -14.11 -15.43 9.46
CA TYR A 129 -15.44 -15.43 10.10
C TYR A 129 -16.56 -15.03 9.12
N GLU A 130 -16.33 -14.08 8.22
CA GLU A 130 -17.32 -13.71 7.18
C GLU A 130 -17.54 -14.84 6.17
N ASN A 131 -16.49 -15.56 5.77
CA ASN A 131 -16.59 -16.66 4.81
C ASN A 131 -17.32 -17.90 5.39
N GLN A 132 -17.11 -18.21 6.67
CA GLN A 132 -17.78 -19.35 7.33
C GLN A 132 -19.28 -19.12 7.51
N ASN A 133 -19.70 -17.87 7.77
CA ASN A 133 -21.12 -17.54 7.92
C ASN A 133 -21.84 -17.40 6.57
N ALA A 134 -21.12 -17.13 5.47
CA ALA A 134 -21.68 -17.13 4.12
C ALA A 134 -22.05 -18.54 3.64
N GLU A 135 -21.33 -19.58 4.08
CA GLU A 135 -21.62 -20.99 3.73
C GLU A 135 -22.80 -21.60 4.51
N GLU A 136 -23.18 -21.04 5.67
CA GLU A 136 -24.27 -21.55 6.52
C GLU A 136 -25.67 -21.03 6.12
N ILE A 137 -25.75 -20.03 5.22
CA ILE A 137 -27.00 -19.35 4.82
C ILE A 137 -27.58 -19.94 3.50
N VAL A 138 -26.90 -20.91 2.87
CA VAL A 138 -27.28 -21.48 1.56
C VAL A 138 -28.04 -22.82 1.65
N ASP A 139 -28.56 -23.21 2.82
CA ASP A 139 -29.36 -24.44 3.02
C ASP A 139 -30.81 -24.16 3.45
#